data_AF-A0A1F9CZ03-F1
#
_entry.id   AF-A0A1F9CZ03-F1
#
_cell.length_a   1.000
_cell.length_b   1.000
_cell.length_c   1.000
_cell.angle_alpha   90.00
_cell.angle_beta   90.00
_cell.angle_gamma   90.00
#
_symmetry.space_group_name_H-M   'P 1'
#
loop_
_entity.id
_entity.type
_entity.pdbx_description
1 polymer ?
#
loop_
_entity_poly.entity_id
_entity_poly.type
_entity_poly.pdbx_seq_one_letter_code
_entity_poly.pdbx_strand_id
1 'polypeptide(L)'
;MRGNILTDSLKRFLRNRNVILTSALLMGLFRGKGARWTEPIILPALAIVMTLSTIGLPASTFRSYRSLLIPAIIGIVMNYFVLGIALLVLNAILIHDEALRMGFILIAAVPPAVAVIPFTFFLRGDETLSLIGTTGGYLGALIIMPISALLFLGPGFVDVTKLAVILLELILFPVIVSRLLLRIGIASRLN
;
A
#
# COMPACT_ATOMS: atom_id res chain seq x y z
N MET A 1 -13.94 -31.90 27.50
CA MET A 1 -13.95 -30.50 27.01
C MET A 1 -12.53 -29.87 27.00
N ARG A 2 -11.54 -30.47 26.33
CA ARG A 2 -10.14 -29.95 26.25
C ARG A 2 -9.60 -29.76 24.82
N GLY A 3 -10.35 -30.20 23.80
CA GLY A 3 -9.90 -30.18 22.40
C GLY A 3 -9.94 -28.81 21.70
N ASN A 4 -10.71 -27.84 22.22
CA ASN A 4 -10.93 -26.55 21.54
C ASN A 4 -9.92 -25.45 21.91
N ILE A 5 -9.33 -25.51 23.10
CA ILE A 5 -8.52 -24.40 23.64
C ILE A 5 -7.18 -24.26 22.90
N LEU A 6 -6.56 -25.38 22.50
CA LEU A 6 -5.30 -25.40 21.77
C LEU A 6 -5.48 -24.90 20.33
N THR A 7 -6.56 -25.29 19.66
CA THR A 7 -6.90 -24.80 18.32
C THR A 7 -7.21 -23.31 18.31
N ASP A 8 -7.88 -22.79 19.34
CA ASP A 8 -8.23 -21.36 19.42
C ASP A 8 -7.01 -20.50 19.74
N SER A 9 -6.09 -21.01 20.56
CA SER A 9 -4.82 -20.35 20.87
C SER A 9 -3.88 -20.32 19.67
N LEU A 10 -3.78 -21.43 18.93
CA LEU A 10 -2.99 -21.51 17.69
C LEU A 10 -3.56 -20.58 16.61
N LYS A 11 -4.90 -20.54 16.44
CA LYS A 11 -5.56 -19.61 15.52
C LYS A 11 -5.28 -18.15 15.90
N ARG A 12 -5.36 -17.79 17.19
CA ARG A 12 -5.02 -16.42 17.65
C ARG A 12 -3.56 -16.07 17.39
N PHE A 13 -2.65 -17.03 17.59
CA PHE A 13 -1.22 -16.85 17.34
C PHE A 13 -0.93 -16.61 15.85
N LEU A 14 -1.47 -17.48 14.97
CA LEU A 14 -1.30 -17.38 13.51
C LEU A 14 -2.02 -16.18 12.89
N ARG A 15 -3.01 -15.60 13.57
CA ARG A 15 -3.74 -14.41 13.12
C ARG A 15 -3.18 -13.10 13.68
N ASN A 16 -2.14 -13.17 14.52
CA ASN A 16 -1.53 -11.99 15.11
C ASN A 16 -0.55 -11.34 14.13
N ARG A 17 -0.90 -10.13 13.64
CA ARG A 17 -0.10 -9.36 12.68
C ARG A 17 1.36 -9.20 13.12
N ASN A 18 1.62 -8.90 14.39
CA ASN A 18 2.97 -8.68 14.87
C ASN A 18 3.79 -9.97 14.85
N VAL A 19 3.18 -11.11 15.20
CA VAL A 19 3.82 -12.42 15.12
C VAL A 19 4.16 -12.76 13.67
N ILE A 20 3.21 -12.58 12.75
CA ILE A 20 3.42 -12.83 11.32
C ILE A 20 4.56 -11.96 10.78
N LEU A 21 4.52 -10.64 11.04
CA LEU A 21 5.52 -9.72 10.51
C LEU A 21 6.91 -9.96 11.11
N THR A 22 7.01 -10.12 12.43
CA THR A 22 8.30 -10.36 13.07
C THR A 22 8.89 -11.71 12.66
N SER A 23 8.06 -12.77 12.58
CA SER A 23 8.54 -14.07 12.10
C SER A 23 8.97 -14.04 10.63
N ALA A 24 8.21 -13.37 9.75
CA ALA A 24 8.58 -13.19 8.35
C ALA A 24 9.90 -12.43 8.20
N LEU A 25 10.09 -11.36 8.99
CA LEU A 25 11.34 -10.58 9.01
C LEU A 25 12.53 -11.44 9.46
N LEU A 26 12.39 -12.16 10.58
CA LEU A 26 13.44 -13.03 11.10
C LEU A 26 13.78 -14.15 10.11
N MET A 27 12.77 -14.79 9.52
CA MET A 27 12.96 -15.82 8.50
C MET A 27 13.65 -15.26 7.25
N GLY A 28 13.27 -14.07 6.79
CA GLY A 28 13.91 -13.39 5.66
C GLY A 28 15.38 -13.08 5.94
N LEU A 29 15.70 -12.61 7.15
CA LEU A 29 17.05 -12.27 7.57
C LEU A 29 17.95 -13.51 7.67
N PHE A 30 17.50 -14.58 8.31
CA PHE A 30 18.29 -15.80 8.50
C PHE A 30 18.30 -16.72 7.27
N ARG A 31 17.29 -16.62 6.40
CA ARG A 31 17.07 -17.55 5.28
C ARG A 31 16.87 -16.80 3.97
N GLY A 32 17.74 -15.81 3.69
CA GLY A 32 17.63 -14.90 2.54
C GLY A 32 17.51 -15.55 1.16
N LYS A 33 17.99 -16.79 0.97
CA LYS A 33 17.81 -17.53 -0.29
C LYS A 33 16.35 -17.94 -0.57
N GLY A 34 15.51 -18.02 0.46
CA GLY A 34 14.09 -18.34 0.31
C GLY A 34 13.29 -17.26 -0.40
N ALA A 35 13.73 -16.00 -0.34
CA ALA A 35 13.05 -14.87 -0.98
C ALA A 35 12.94 -15.03 -2.50
N ARG A 36 13.92 -15.68 -3.14
CA ARG A 36 13.91 -15.97 -4.59
C ARG A 36 12.73 -16.85 -5.02
N TRP A 37 12.25 -17.71 -4.12
CA TRP A 37 11.13 -18.61 -4.42
C TRP A 37 9.79 -17.89 -4.32
N THR A 38 9.72 -16.85 -3.49
CA THR A 38 8.52 -16.04 -3.29
C THR A 38 8.45 -14.82 -4.20
N GLU A 39 9.54 -14.48 -4.89
CA GLU A 39 9.64 -13.33 -5.80
C GLU A 39 8.51 -13.27 -6.85
N PRO A 40 8.16 -14.37 -7.55
CA PRO A 40 7.08 -14.32 -8.55
C PRO A 40 5.69 -14.05 -7.95
N ILE A 41 5.53 -14.26 -6.64
CA ILE A 41 4.26 -14.13 -5.92
C ILE A 41 4.03 -12.67 -5.48
N ILE A 42 5.06 -11.82 -5.48
CA ILE A 42 4.98 -10.44 -4.97
C ILE A 42 3.91 -9.63 -5.72
N LEU A 43 3.95 -9.60 -7.05
CA LEU A 43 2.99 -8.82 -7.84
C LEU A 43 1.55 -9.33 -7.72
N PRO A 44 1.28 -10.66 -7.84
CA PRO A 44 -0.05 -11.20 -7.57
C PRO A 44 -0.55 -10.93 -6.15
N ALA A 45 0.29 -11.10 -5.13
CA ALA A 45 -0.08 -10.84 -3.75
C ALA A 45 -0.43 -9.37 -3.53
N LEU A 46 0.33 -8.44 -4.11
CA LEU A 46 0.03 -7.01 -4.09
C LEU A 46 -1.31 -6.72 -4.77
N ALA A 47 -1.56 -7.27 -5.96
CA ALA A 47 -2.84 -7.09 -6.66
C ALA A 47 -4.03 -7.60 -5.83
N ILE A 48 -3.89 -8.73 -5.13
CA ILE A 48 -4.92 -9.26 -4.23
C ILE A 48 -5.14 -8.31 -3.05
N VAL A 49 -4.07 -7.87 -2.38
CA VAL A 49 -4.15 -6.95 -1.23
C VAL A 49 -4.80 -5.63 -1.63
N MET A 50 -4.44 -5.07 -2.78
CA MET A 50 -5.04 -3.84 -3.32
C MET A 50 -6.53 -4.05 -3.64
N THR A 51 -6.89 -5.19 -4.24
CA THR A 51 -8.30 -5.53 -4.51
C THR A 51 -9.10 -5.61 -3.21
N LEU A 52 -8.61 -6.34 -2.21
CA LEU A 52 -9.29 -6.49 -0.92
C LEU A 52 -9.40 -5.15 -0.18
N SER A 53 -8.36 -4.33 -0.23
CA SER A 53 -8.38 -2.99 0.36
C SER A 53 -9.38 -2.06 -0.29
N THR A 54 -9.54 -2.15 -1.61
CA THR A 54 -10.46 -1.28 -2.36
C THR A 54 -11.91 -1.74 -2.22
N ILE A 55 -12.17 -3.02 -1.96
CA ILE A 55 -13.52 -3.54 -1.66
C ILE A 55 -14.10 -2.89 -0.40
N GLY A 56 -13.26 -2.62 0.61
CA GLY A 56 -13.67 -1.94 1.85
C GLY A 56 -14.08 -0.46 1.68
N LEU A 57 -13.90 0.13 0.48
CA LEU A 57 -14.25 1.53 0.19
C LEU A 57 -15.76 1.68 -0.10
N PRO A 58 -16.57 2.25 0.81
CA PRO A 58 -18.00 2.43 0.58
C PRO A 58 -18.23 3.32 -0.64
N ALA A 59 -19.07 2.87 -1.58
CA ALA A 59 -19.44 3.69 -2.74
C ALA A 59 -20.27 4.94 -2.35
N SER A 60 -20.81 4.97 -1.13
CA SER A 60 -21.57 6.10 -0.56
C SER A 60 -20.71 7.29 -0.13
N THR A 61 -19.39 7.13 -0.03
CA THR A 61 -18.45 8.21 0.35
C THR A 61 -18.37 9.31 -0.72
N PHE A 62 -18.87 9.07 -1.94
CA PHE A 62 -18.71 9.95 -3.10
C PHE A 62 -19.83 11.00 -3.30
N ARG A 63 -20.52 11.45 -2.23
CA ARG A 63 -21.72 12.30 -2.37
C ARG A 63 -21.47 13.79 -2.65
N SER A 64 -20.28 14.33 -2.37
CA SER A 64 -19.97 15.75 -2.63
C SER A 64 -18.52 15.97 -3.05
N TYR A 65 -18.29 16.77 -4.09
CA TYR A 65 -16.97 17.03 -4.68
C TYR A 65 -15.99 17.69 -3.67
N ARG A 66 -16.45 18.67 -2.88
CA ARG A 66 -15.60 19.36 -1.90
C ARG A 66 -15.24 18.49 -0.70
N SER A 67 -16.13 17.60 -0.27
CA SER A 67 -15.85 16.65 0.82
C SER A 67 -14.89 15.54 0.40
N LEU A 68 -14.61 15.40 -0.90
CA LEU A 68 -13.64 14.45 -1.43
C LEU A 68 -12.30 15.11 -1.75
N LEU A 69 -12.31 16.30 -2.34
CA LEU A 69 -11.09 16.97 -2.79
C LEU A 69 -10.16 17.34 -1.64
N ILE A 70 -10.67 17.96 -0.58
CA ILE A 70 -9.82 18.45 0.52
C ILE A 70 -9.11 17.27 1.20
N PRO A 71 -9.81 16.20 1.63
CA PRO A 71 -9.14 15.03 2.19
C PRO A 71 -8.14 14.36 1.23
N ALA A 72 -8.46 14.28 -0.06
CA ALA A 72 -7.56 13.73 -1.08
C ALA A 72 -6.26 14.54 -1.19
N ILE A 73 -6.36 15.88 -1.25
CA ILE A 73 -5.21 16.78 -1.30
C ILE A 73 -4.39 16.65 -0.01
N ILE A 74 -5.04 16.62 1.16
CA ILE A 74 -4.35 16.42 2.44
C ILE A 74 -3.56 15.10 2.42
N GLY A 75 -4.17 14.00 1.97
CA GLY A 75 -3.48 12.71 1.84
C GLY A 75 -2.26 12.77 0.92
N ILE A 76 -2.40 13.41 -0.24
CA ILE A 76 -1.30 13.63 -1.20
C ILE A 76 -0.17 14.44 -0.55
N VAL A 77 -0.49 15.57 0.08
CA VAL A 77 0.51 16.44 0.73
C VAL A 77 1.20 15.71 1.87
N MET A 78 0.46 15.01 2.73
CA MET A 78 1.07 14.26 3.84
C MET A 78 2.00 13.14 3.36
N ASN A 79 1.62 12.43 2.29
CA ASN A 79 2.43 11.31 1.79
C ASN A 79 3.65 11.76 0.98
N TYR A 80 3.44 12.60 -0.03
CA TYR A 80 4.50 12.93 -0.98
C TYR A 80 5.33 14.14 -0.56
N PHE A 81 4.69 15.12 0.09
CA PHE A 81 5.40 16.31 0.55
C PHE A 81 6.00 16.08 1.94
N VAL A 82 5.17 15.80 2.96
CA VAL A 82 5.68 15.68 4.34
C VAL A 82 6.55 14.42 4.50
N LEU A 83 5.97 13.24 4.26
CA LEU A 83 6.70 11.98 4.41
C LEU A 83 7.76 11.80 3.33
N GLY A 84 7.42 12.07 2.06
CA GLY A 84 8.36 11.93 0.94
C GLY A 84 9.60 12.79 1.09
N ILE A 85 9.47 14.09 1.38
CA ILE A 85 10.64 14.96 1.59
C ILE A 85 11.41 14.53 2.83
N ALA A 86 10.74 14.17 3.93
CA ALA A 86 11.43 13.67 5.11
C ALA A 86 12.29 12.43 4.81
N LEU A 87 11.77 11.48 4.02
CA LEU A 87 12.52 10.31 3.57
C LEU A 87 13.69 10.70 2.67
N LEU A 88 13.50 11.61 1.72
CA LEU A 88 14.58 12.05 0.81
C LEU A 88 15.69 12.78 1.56
N VAL A 89 15.35 13.65 2.52
CA VAL A 89 16.33 14.36 3.35
C VAL A 89 17.11 13.38 4.22
N LEU A 90 16.43 12.46 4.92
CA LEU A 90 17.09 11.45 5.73
C LEU A 90 17.97 10.52 4.88
N ASN A 91 17.49 10.13 3.69
CA ASN A 91 18.25 9.32 2.74
C ASN A 91 19.55 10.02 2.30
N ALA A 92 19.47 11.32 1.99
CA ALA A 92 20.64 12.10 1.58
C ALA A 92 21.70 12.24 2.68
N ILE A 93 21.27 12.31 3.95
CA ILE A 93 22.17 12.52 5.09
C ILE A 93 22.73 11.20 5.64
N LEU A 94 21.91 10.14 5.72
CA LEU A 94 22.25 8.92 6.45
C LEU A 94 22.76 7.79 5.56
N ILE A 95 22.21 7.65 4.35
CA ILE A 95 22.50 6.52 3.47
C ILE A 95 23.62 6.93 2.53
N HIS A 96 24.62 6.08 2.36
CA HIS A 96 25.79 6.34 1.50
C HIS A 96 25.89 5.35 0.33
N ASP A 97 25.29 4.17 0.48
CA ASP A 97 25.18 3.17 -0.58
C ASP A 97 24.19 3.62 -1.65
N GLU A 98 24.62 3.59 -2.91
CA GLU A 98 23.84 4.11 -4.04
C GLU A 98 22.58 3.26 -4.29
N ALA A 99 22.68 1.94 -4.20
CA ALA A 99 21.54 1.05 -4.40
C ALA A 99 20.46 1.26 -3.34
N LEU A 100 20.87 1.42 -2.07
CA LEU A 100 19.95 1.77 -0.99
C LEU A 100 19.34 3.15 -1.17
N ARG A 101 20.12 4.15 -1.61
CA ARG A 101 19.60 5.50 -1.90
C ARG A 101 18.50 5.46 -2.95
N MET A 102 18.71 4.73 -4.04
CA MET A 102 17.72 4.55 -5.09
C MET A 102 16.45 3.86 -4.58
N GLY A 103 16.61 2.85 -3.71
CA GLY A 103 15.49 2.19 -3.03
C GLY A 103 14.64 3.16 -2.19
N PHE A 104 15.28 4.04 -1.40
CA PHE A 104 14.55 5.04 -0.61
C PHE A 104 13.87 6.12 -1.45
N ILE A 105 14.48 6.52 -2.57
CA ILE A 105 13.85 7.43 -3.54
C ILE A 105 12.57 6.80 -4.11
N LEU A 106 12.63 5.51 -4.47
CA LEU A 106 11.44 4.77 -4.91
C LEU A 106 10.37 4.72 -3.81
N ILE A 107 10.75 4.45 -2.55
CA ILE A 107 9.83 4.42 -1.41
C ILE A 107 9.18 5.79 -1.16
N ALA A 108 9.92 6.89 -1.34
CA ALA A 108 9.36 8.24 -1.20
C ALA A 108 8.34 8.59 -2.31
N ALA A 109 8.40 7.87 -3.45
CA ALA A 109 7.56 8.12 -4.62
C ALA A 109 6.32 7.22 -4.71
N VAL A 110 6.20 6.16 -3.89
CA VAL A 110 5.03 5.26 -3.92
C VAL A 110 3.81 5.85 -3.19
N PRO A 111 2.58 5.41 -3.56
CA PRO A 111 1.36 5.83 -2.88
C PRO A 111 1.32 5.42 -1.40
N PRO A 112 0.40 6.04 -0.63
CA PRO A 112 0.19 5.68 0.77
C PRO A 112 -0.10 4.18 0.95
N ALA A 113 0.44 3.61 2.02
CA ALA A 113 0.17 2.22 2.37
C ALA A 113 -1.32 2.02 2.70
N VAL A 114 -1.92 0.99 2.10
CA VAL A 114 -3.30 0.54 2.39
C VAL A 114 -3.57 0.37 3.89
N ALA A 115 -2.57 -0.07 4.64
CA ALA A 115 -2.69 -0.34 6.07
C ALA A 115 -2.99 0.91 6.91
N VAL A 116 -2.81 2.12 6.37
CA VAL A 116 -3.13 3.36 7.06
C VAL A 116 -4.60 3.39 7.50
N ILE A 117 -5.54 2.88 6.68
CA ILE A 117 -6.98 2.85 7.01
C ILE A 117 -7.28 2.04 8.28
N PRO A 118 -6.93 0.75 8.40
CA PRO A 118 -7.17 -0.01 9.63
C PRO A 118 -6.37 0.55 10.82
N PHE A 119 -5.18 1.11 10.61
CA PHE A 119 -4.44 1.78 11.69
C PHE A 119 -5.16 3.03 12.19
N THR A 120 -5.77 3.82 11.30
CA THR A 120 -6.61 4.96 11.68
C THR A 120 -7.78 4.50 12.55
N PHE A 121 -8.47 3.42 12.18
CA PHE A 121 -9.53 2.84 13.00
C PHE A 121 -9.03 2.44 14.39
N PHE A 122 -7.92 1.70 14.48
CA PHE A 122 -7.36 1.25 15.76
C PHE A 122 -6.91 2.41 16.66
N LEU A 123 -6.43 3.50 16.07
CA LEU A 123 -5.98 4.70 16.78
C LEU A 123 -7.11 5.73 16.99
N ARG A 124 -8.35 5.41 16.61
CA ARG A 124 -9.53 6.29 16.70
C ARG A 124 -9.34 7.62 15.96
N GLY A 125 -8.64 7.59 14.83
CA GLY A 125 -8.50 8.74 13.95
C GLY A 125 -9.68 8.90 12.98
N ASP A 126 -9.60 9.89 12.09
CA ASP A 126 -10.62 10.12 11.06
C ASP A 126 -10.47 9.11 9.91
N GLU A 127 -11.28 8.06 9.96
CA GLU A 127 -11.35 7.02 8.94
C GLU A 127 -11.74 7.55 7.56
N THR A 128 -12.60 8.58 7.49
CA THR A 128 -13.04 9.16 6.22
C THR A 128 -11.89 9.91 5.55
N LEU A 129 -11.16 10.71 6.31
CA LEU A 129 -9.93 11.37 5.85
C LEU A 129 -8.89 10.35 5.40
N SER A 130 -8.66 9.30 6.19
CA SER A 130 -7.71 8.24 5.85
C SER A 130 -8.09 7.52 4.55
N LEU A 131 -9.36 7.20 4.38
CA LEU A 131 -9.90 6.53 3.22
C LEU A 131 -9.76 7.36 1.93
N ILE A 132 -10.26 8.59 1.98
CA ILE A 132 -10.26 9.50 0.83
C ILE A 132 -8.84 9.98 0.54
N GLY A 133 -8.06 10.30 1.58
CA GLY A 133 -6.66 10.70 1.47
C GLY A 133 -5.80 9.60 0.85
N THR A 134 -5.98 8.35 1.28
CA THR A 134 -5.31 7.19 0.67
C THR A 134 -5.72 7.07 -0.80
N THR A 135 -7.01 7.09 -1.10
CA THR A 135 -7.52 7.01 -2.49
C THR A 135 -6.95 8.14 -3.37
N GLY A 136 -6.93 9.38 -2.86
CA GLY A 136 -6.33 10.53 -3.52
C GLY A 136 -4.83 10.34 -3.77
N GLY A 137 -4.12 9.78 -2.81
CA GLY A 137 -2.71 9.41 -2.94
C GLY A 137 -2.44 8.37 -4.03
N TYR A 138 -3.30 7.34 -4.16
CA TYR A 138 -3.25 6.35 -5.24
C TYR A 138 -3.48 6.98 -6.62
N LEU A 139 -4.48 7.85 -6.75
CA LEU A 139 -4.72 8.56 -8.01
C LEU A 139 -3.59 9.53 -8.33
N GLY A 140 -3.08 10.25 -7.33
CA GLY A 140 -1.92 11.13 -7.48
C GLY A 140 -0.65 10.38 -7.90
N ALA A 141 -0.48 9.12 -7.48
CA ALA A 141 0.67 8.29 -7.82
C ALA A 141 0.86 8.10 -9.33
N LEU A 142 -0.25 8.09 -10.09
CA LEU A 142 -0.23 7.94 -11.56
C LEU A 142 0.61 9.03 -12.25
N ILE A 143 0.76 10.19 -11.61
CA ILE A 143 1.53 11.33 -12.11
C ILE A 143 2.79 11.53 -11.28
N ILE A 144 2.66 11.53 -9.94
CA ILE A 144 3.75 11.87 -9.03
C ILE A 144 4.88 10.85 -9.13
N MET A 145 4.57 9.55 -9.15
CA MET A 145 5.61 8.52 -9.13
C MET A 145 6.46 8.50 -10.41
N PRO A 146 5.89 8.54 -11.64
CA PRO A 146 6.69 8.68 -12.86
C PRO A 146 7.57 9.92 -12.88
N ILE A 147 7.04 11.07 -12.43
CA ILE A 147 7.78 12.33 -12.38
C ILE A 147 8.93 12.24 -11.37
N SER A 148 8.66 11.75 -10.15
CA SER A 148 9.68 11.55 -9.13
C SER A 148 10.78 10.58 -9.60
N ALA A 149 10.41 9.49 -10.25
CA ALA A 149 11.38 8.55 -10.81
C ALA A 149 12.28 9.23 -11.86
N LEU A 150 11.70 10.00 -12.78
CA LEU A 150 12.46 10.73 -13.79
C LEU A 150 13.40 11.78 -13.17
N LEU A 151 12.92 12.53 -12.17
CA LEU A 151 13.68 13.61 -11.53
C LEU A 151 14.82 13.11 -10.65
N PHE A 152 14.60 12.03 -9.89
CA PHE A 152 15.55 11.58 -8.86
C PHE A 152 16.37 10.35 -9.23
N LEU A 153 15.88 9.49 -10.14
CA LEU A 153 16.57 8.27 -10.57
C LEU A 153 17.12 8.36 -11.99
N GLY A 154 16.61 9.31 -12.78
CA GLY A 154 17.03 9.54 -14.16
C GLY A 154 16.42 8.56 -15.18
N PRO A 155 16.47 8.90 -16.48
CA PRO A 155 15.78 8.16 -17.54
C PRO A 155 16.34 6.75 -17.83
N GLY A 156 17.52 6.41 -17.29
CA GLY A 156 18.16 5.10 -17.48
C GLY A 156 17.84 4.07 -16.40
N PHE A 157 17.31 4.49 -15.24
CA PHE A 157 17.11 3.59 -14.10
C PHE A 157 15.75 2.89 -14.11
N VAL A 158 14.68 3.61 -14.50
CA VAL A 158 13.34 3.03 -14.64
C VAL A 158 12.78 3.36 -16.02
N ASP A 159 12.29 2.33 -16.70
CA ASP A 159 11.43 2.50 -17.86
C ASP A 159 10.11 3.14 -17.41
N VAL A 160 10.00 4.46 -17.62
CA VAL A 160 8.86 5.28 -17.19
C VAL A 160 7.55 4.75 -17.76
N THR A 161 7.57 4.23 -18.98
CA THR A 161 6.40 3.63 -19.62
C THR A 161 5.99 2.35 -18.91
N LYS A 162 6.93 1.44 -18.63
CA LYS A 162 6.63 0.24 -17.82
C LYS A 162 6.15 0.58 -16.42
N LEU A 163 6.73 1.59 -15.79
CA LEU A 163 6.29 2.04 -14.47
C LEU A 163 4.84 2.53 -14.50
N ALA A 164 4.48 3.35 -15.51
CA ALA A 164 3.12 3.79 -15.70
C ALA A 164 2.16 2.60 -15.93
N VAL A 165 2.54 1.63 -16.77
CA VAL A 165 1.75 0.41 -16.99
C VAL A 165 1.53 -0.37 -15.69
N ILE A 166 2.59 -0.61 -14.91
CA ILE A 166 2.48 -1.30 -13.61
C ILE A 166 1.56 -0.54 -12.66
N LEU A 167 1.63 0.80 -12.63
CA LEU A 167 0.74 1.61 -11.79
C LEU A 167 -0.72 1.50 -12.26
N LEU A 168 -0.98 1.51 -13.56
CA LEU A 168 -2.33 1.31 -14.09
C LEU A 168 -2.84 -0.11 -13.74
N GLU A 169 -2.00 -1.13 -13.90
CA GLU A 169 -2.32 -2.52 -13.57
C GLU A 169 -2.51 -2.77 -12.07
N LEU A 170 -1.78 -2.08 -11.19
CA LEU A 170 -1.88 -2.29 -9.74
C LEU A 170 -2.83 -1.33 -9.04
N ILE A 171 -3.24 -0.24 -9.70
CA ILE A 171 -4.16 0.76 -9.12
C ILE A 171 -5.51 0.71 -9.82
N LEU A 172 -5.57 0.90 -11.14
CA LEU A 172 -6.87 0.95 -11.84
C LEU A 172 -7.53 -0.42 -11.91
N PHE A 173 -6.79 -1.47 -12.27
CA PHE A 173 -7.39 -2.79 -12.45
C PHE A 173 -8.00 -3.33 -11.14
N PRO A 174 -7.34 -3.29 -9.97
CA PRO A 174 -7.95 -3.69 -8.70
C PRO A 174 -9.18 -2.88 -8.33
N VAL A 175 -9.18 -1.57 -8.60
CA VAL A 175 -10.36 -0.71 -8.37
C VAL A 175 -11.52 -1.13 -9.28
N ILE A 176 -11.27 -1.35 -10.57
CA ILE A 176 -12.30 -1.80 -11.53
C ILE A 176 -12.87 -3.16 -11.11
N VAL A 177 -11.99 -4.13 -10.79
CA VAL A 177 -12.38 -5.46 -10.34
C VAL A 177 -13.19 -5.39 -9.05
N SER A 178 -12.74 -4.60 -8.06
CA SER A 178 -13.48 -4.37 -6.82
C SER A 178 -14.89 -3.82 -7.08
N ARG A 179 -15.03 -2.81 -7.95
CA ARG A 179 -16.36 -2.26 -8.30
C ARG A 179 -17.26 -3.27 -9.01
N LEU A 180 -16.70 -4.12 -9.87
CA LEU A 180 -17.45 -5.18 -10.54
C LEU A 180 -17.91 -6.26 -9.54
N LEU A 181 -17.03 -6.70 -8.64
CA LEU A 181 -17.35 -7.68 -7.59
C LEU A 181 -18.45 -7.19 -6.63
N LEU A 182 -18.41 -5.90 -6.27
CA LEU A 182 -19.46 -5.26 -5.46
C LEU A 182 -20.80 -5.22 -6.20
N ARG A 183 -20.80 -4.91 -7.51
CA ARG A 183 -22.03 -4.89 -8.34
C ARG A 183 -22.67 -6.27 -8.50
N ILE A 184 -21.86 -7.33 -8.58
CA ILE A 184 -22.34 -8.71 -8.75
C ILE A 184 -22.83 -9.30 -7.41
N GLY A 185 -22.64 -8.60 -6.28
CA GLY A 185 -23.13 -9.05 -4.97
C GLY A 185 -22.32 -10.19 -4.35
N ILE A 186 -21.14 -10.52 -4.88
CA ILE A 186 -20.25 -11.55 -4.32
C ILE A 186 -19.62 -11.04 -3.01
N ALA A 187 -19.40 -9.74 -2.90
CA ALA A 187 -18.79 -9.11 -1.72
C ALA A 187 -19.66 -9.15 -0.45
N SER A 188 -21.00 -9.27 -0.57
CA SER A 188 -21.89 -9.36 0.61
C SER A 188 -21.78 -10.70 1.35
N ARG A 189 -21.04 -11.67 0.81
CA ARG A 189 -20.75 -12.97 1.44
C ARG A 189 -19.36 -13.07 2.09
N LEU A 190 -18.55 -12.00 2.01
CA LEU A 190 -17.19 -11.96 2.54
C LEU A 190 -17.05 -11.13 3.83
N ASN A 191 -18.16 -10.58 4.34
CA ASN A 191 -18.26 -9.92 5.66
C ASN A 191 -18.92 -10.85 6.68
#